data_AF-A0A937X961-F1
#
_entry.id   AF-A0A937X961-F1
#
_cell.length_a   1.000
_cell.length_b   1.000
_cell.length_c   1.000
_cell.angle_alpha   90.00
_cell.angle_beta   90.00
_cell.angle_gamma   90.00
#
_symmetry.space_group_name_H-M   'P 1'
#
loop_
_entity.id
_entity.type
_entity.pdbx_description
1 polymer ?
#
loop_
_entity_poly.entity_id
_entity_poly.type
_entity_poly.pdbx_seq_one_letter_code
_entity_poly.pdbx_strand_id
1 'polypeptide(L)'
;MTGRVSERSFEEAIECGLLQHGPDACAGDASALRETPPPYGDTVPGGYRKRSPEDYDRALCLIPRDVVDFILATQPKEWGKLKQHHGAAVMVQFLKRLAGEIERRGALDVLRQGIKDSGCKFRLAYFRPASGLNEETRRLHAANLFAVVRQIRYSEKNDKSLDLVLLLNGIPIFTAELKNPLTGQDVEDAIRQYKTDRDPREPLFAYGRCLAHFAVDPDLVYVTTHLVGPDTHFLPFNQGKFGGAGNPPVPPTRKGYATAYLWEETWARNSVLDLIRQFIHEVEEEDEGGRKTGKRFLIFPRYQQLDAVRRLVTHARAHGTGQRYLIQHSAGSGKSFTIAWLAHRLATLHDAGDRRVFDSIVVITDRRVLDRQLQTTMRQFEQTLGVVENIDTTSRHLKEALESGKTIIVTTLQKFPVIAKEIGELPGQRFAVIVDEAHSSQSGESTKSLKSVLA
;
A
#
# COMPACT_ATOMS: atom_id res chain seq x y z
N MET A 1 43.29 1.63 -6.31
CA MET A 1 42.63 2.75 -5.60
C MET A 1 41.27 2.27 -5.14
N THR A 2 41.22 1.69 -3.95
CA THR A 2 40.03 1.20 -3.27
C THR A 2 39.26 2.40 -2.73
N GLY A 3 38.20 2.81 -3.43
CA GLY A 3 37.36 3.93 -3.03
C GLY A 3 36.78 3.69 -1.64
N ARG A 4 36.87 4.71 -0.77
CA ARG A 4 36.17 4.76 0.51
C ARG A 4 34.66 4.65 0.25
N VAL A 5 34.13 3.43 0.23
CA VAL A 5 32.68 3.19 0.31
C VAL A 5 32.31 3.34 1.78
N SER A 6 32.13 4.59 2.22
CA SER A 6 31.62 4.93 3.55
C SER A 6 30.09 4.81 3.57
N GLU A 7 29.50 4.61 4.75
CA GLU A 7 28.06 4.73 5.07
C GLU A 7 27.32 5.80 4.25
N ARG A 8 27.95 6.97 4.08
CA ARG A 8 27.52 8.07 3.24
C ARG A 8 27.08 7.68 1.81
N SER A 9 27.76 6.72 1.19
CA SER A 9 27.46 6.25 -0.18
C SER A 9 26.16 5.48 -0.29
N PHE A 10 25.75 4.75 0.77
CA PHE A 10 24.50 4.02 0.79
C PHE A 10 23.31 4.98 0.95
N GLU A 11 23.40 5.91 1.90
CA GLU A 11 22.38 6.95 2.06
C GLU A 11 22.26 7.85 0.82
N GLU A 12 23.39 8.24 0.21
CA GLU A 12 23.40 9.03 -1.02
C GLU A 12 22.77 8.27 -2.19
N ALA A 13 22.95 6.95 -2.30
CA ALA A 13 22.31 6.15 -3.33
C ALA A 13 20.78 6.10 -3.17
N ILE A 14 20.29 5.94 -1.93
CA ILE A 14 18.86 5.98 -1.62
C ILE A 14 18.29 7.36 -1.95
N GLU A 15 18.93 8.42 -1.45
CA GLU A 15 18.50 9.81 -1.69
C GLU A 15 18.47 10.11 -3.19
N CYS A 16 19.54 9.81 -3.93
CA CYS A 16 19.56 10.04 -5.36
C CYS A 16 18.49 9.23 -6.10
N GLY A 17 18.26 7.96 -5.74
CA GLY A 17 17.19 7.15 -6.32
C GLY A 17 15.79 7.76 -6.12
N LEU A 18 15.53 8.35 -4.96
CA LEU A 18 14.27 9.05 -4.68
C LEU A 18 14.15 10.39 -5.41
N LEU A 19 15.26 11.13 -5.57
CA LEU A 19 15.27 12.43 -6.25
C LEU A 19 15.25 12.34 -7.77
N GLN A 20 15.51 11.17 -8.37
CA GLN A 20 15.43 10.95 -9.82
C GLN A 20 14.10 11.45 -10.39
N HIS A 21 14.13 12.12 -11.55
CA HIS A 21 12.94 12.71 -12.19
C HIS A 21 12.17 13.74 -11.31
N GLY A 22 12.72 14.15 -10.18
CA GLY A 22 12.25 15.23 -9.33
C GLY A 22 12.97 16.55 -9.62
N PRO A 23 12.58 17.64 -8.93
CA PRO A 23 13.19 18.97 -9.12
C PRO A 23 14.66 19.01 -8.67
N ASP A 24 15.06 18.14 -7.74
CA ASP A 24 16.40 18.12 -7.13
C ASP A 24 17.21 16.88 -7.56
N ALA A 25 16.96 16.37 -8.77
CA ALA A 25 17.62 15.16 -9.27
C ALA A 25 19.15 15.31 -9.27
N CYS A 26 19.85 14.28 -8.76
CA CYS A 26 21.32 14.24 -8.75
C CYS A 26 21.88 14.34 -10.19
N ALA A 27 22.92 15.14 -10.38
CA ALA A 27 23.58 15.29 -11.67
C ALA A 27 24.28 13.98 -12.07
N GLY A 28 23.86 13.40 -13.19
CA GLY A 28 24.49 12.22 -13.78
C GLY A 28 24.14 10.89 -13.11
N ASP A 29 23.00 10.31 -13.46
CA ASP A 29 22.81 8.85 -13.45
C ASP A 29 21.73 8.40 -14.45
N ALA A 30 21.68 9.08 -15.61
CA ALA A 30 20.71 8.82 -16.68
C ALA A 30 21.07 7.59 -17.54
N SER A 31 22.13 6.84 -17.22
CA SER A 31 22.69 5.82 -18.12
C SER A 31 22.95 4.44 -17.51
N ALA A 32 22.43 4.14 -16.31
CA ALA A 32 22.41 2.74 -15.90
C ALA A 32 21.35 2.02 -16.76
N LEU A 33 21.80 1.13 -17.66
CA LEU A 33 20.95 0.11 -18.28
C LEU A 33 20.33 -0.71 -17.16
N ARG A 34 19.16 -0.28 -16.69
CA ARG A 34 18.35 -1.00 -15.71
C ARG A 34 17.43 -1.92 -16.51
N GLU A 35 17.19 -3.13 -15.99
CA GLU A 35 16.06 -3.91 -16.46
C GLU A 35 14.81 -3.03 -16.46
N THR A 36 13.91 -3.27 -17.42
CA THR A 36 12.59 -2.67 -17.43
C THR A 36 12.04 -2.72 -16.00
N PRO A 37 11.58 -1.58 -15.43
CA PRO A 37 10.91 -1.59 -14.14
C PRO A 37 9.90 -2.74 -14.13
N PRO A 38 9.66 -3.42 -12.99
CA PRO A 38 8.60 -4.41 -12.94
C PRO A 38 7.33 -3.78 -13.54
N PRO A 39 6.55 -4.50 -14.37
CA PRO A 39 5.59 -3.93 -15.32
C PRO A 39 4.33 -3.34 -14.64
N TYR A 40 4.41 -2.99 -13.35
CA TYR A 40 3.28 -2.60 -12.52
C TYR A 40 3.03 -1.11 -12.59
N GLY A 41 2.34 -0.71 -13.66
CA GLY A 41 2.00 0.68 -13.92
C GLY A 41 3.19 1.50 -14.40
N ASP A 42 2.90 2.69 -14.89
CA ASP A 42 3.90 3.69 -15.32
C ASP A 42 4.66 4.25 -14.10
N THR A 43 5.34 3.40 -13.33
CA THR A 43 6.16 3.79 -12.18
C THR A 43 7.49 4.30 -12.68
N VAL A 44 7.56 5.60 -12.93
CA VAL A 44 8.84 6.31 -13.04
C VAL A 44 9.43 6.36 -11.62
N PRO A 45 10.61 5.77 -11.37
CA PRO A 45 11.27 5.87 -10.07
C PRO A 45 11.47 7.33 -9.64
N GLY A 46 11.54 7.54 -8.34
CA GLY A 46 11.78 8.87 -7.76
C GLY A 46 10.61 9.85 -7.89
N GLY A 47 10.93 11.12 -8.16
CA GLY A 47 10.05 12.28 -8.23
C GLY A 47 9.92 13.03 -6.90
N TYR A 48 10.78 12.71 -5.94
CA TYR A 48 10.85 13.41 -4.67
C TYR A 48 11.62 14.71 -4.81
N ARG A 49 11.37 15.63 -3.88
CA ARG A 49 12.20 16.81 -3.65
C ARG A 49 12.96 16.67 -2.34
N LYS A 50 14.12 17.30 -2.28
CA LYS A 50 14.89 17.37 -1.04
C LYS A 50 14.29 18.46 -0.15
N ARG A 51 14.19 18.17 1.14
CA ARG A 51 13.79 19.13 2.18
C ARG A 51 14.83 19.15 3.28
N SER A 52 14.96 20.31 3.92
CA SER A 52 15.89 20.50 5.04
C SER A 52 15.23 19.99 6.33
N PRO A 53 15.98 19.45 7.29
CA PRO A 53 15.44 19.13 8.62
C PRO A 53 14.76 20.32 9.31
N GLU A 54 15.17 21.54 9.00
CA GLU A 54 14.61 22.79 9.51
C GLU A 54 13.23 23.12 8.93
N ASP A 55 12.86 22.53 7.78
CA ASP A 55 11.52 22.69 7.19
C ASP A 55 10.45 21.90 7.98
N TYR A 56 10.87 20.98 8.84
CA TYR A 56 9.98 20.12 9.63
C TYR A 56 9.62 20.77 10.97
N ASP A 57 8.32 20.94 11.18
CA ASP A 57 7.76 21.39 12.44
C ASP A 57 7.59 20.19 13.38
N ARG A 58 8.35 20.17 14.48
CA ARG A 58 8.38 19.05 15.43
C ARG A 58 7.09 18.93 16.25
N ALA A 59 6.47 20.05 16.59
CA ALA A 59 5.24 20.09 17.37
C ALA A 59 4.04 19.61 16.53
N LEU A 60 3.95 20.09 15.30
CA LEU A 60 2.90 19.71 14.37
C LEU A 60 3.17 18.37 13.69
N CYS A 61 4.42 17.91 13.66
CA CYS A 61 4.91 16.74 12.96
C CYS A 61 4.47 16.75 11.48
N LEU A 62 4.83 17.84 10.80
CA LEU A 62 4.51 18.15 9.39
C LEU A 62 5.65 18.96 8.75
N ILE A 63 5.66 19.07 7.43
CA ILE A 63 6.32 20.17 6.70
C ILE A 63 5.24 21.19 6.33
N PRO A 64 5.07 22.28 7.09
CA PRO A 64 3.98 23.24 6.90
C PRO A 64 3.89 23.81 5.49
N ARG A 65 5.04 24.11 4.90
CA ARG A 65 5.14 24.70 3.56
C ARG A 65 4.54 23.78 2.49
N ASP A 66 4.91 22.50 2.51
CA ASP A 66 4.45 21.53 1.52
C ASP A 66 2.94 21.25 1.66
N VAL A 67 2.42 21.27 2.89
CA VAL A 67 0.96 21.19 3.12
C VAL A 67 0.24 22.35 2.45
N VAL A 68 0.68 23.58 2.72
CA VAL A 68 0.02 24.80 2.21
C VAL A 68 0.17 24.93 0.70
N ASP A 69 1.37 24.68 0.17
CA ASP A 69 1.64 24.71 -1.29
C ASP A 69 0.73 23.72 -2.03
N PHE A 70 0.58 22.50 -1.51
CA PHE A 70 -0.33 21.50 -2.09
C PHE A 70 -1.80 21.95 -2.06
N ILE A 71 -2.29 22.47 -0.93
CA ILE A 71 -3.68 22.94 -0.81
C ILE A 71 -3.96 24.13 -1.71
N LEU A 72 -3.04 25.09 -1.80
CA LEU A 72 -3.19 26.25 -2.70
C LEU A 72 -3.18 25.85 -4.17
N ALA A 73 -2.32 24.91 -4.58
CA ALA A 73 -2.21 24.45 -5.96
C ALA A 73 -3.44 23.62 -6.42
N THR A 74 -4.04 22.89 -5.49
CA THR A 74 -5.12 21.93 -5.81
C THR A 74 -6.52 22.45 -5.49
N GLN A 75 -6.67 23.24 -4.43
CA GLN A 75 -7.97 23.60 -3.83
C GLN A 75 -8.06 25.11 -3.48
N PRO A 76 -7.69 26.04 -4.39
CA PRO A 76 -7.61 27.47 -4.09
C PRO A 76 -8.96 28.09 -3.72
N LYS A 77 -10.06 27.58 -4.29
CA LYS A 77 -11.43 28.06 -3.99
C LYS A 77 -11.83 27.76 -2.55
N GLU A 78 -11.59 26.54 -2.09
CA GLU A 78 -11.90 26.14 -0.71
C GLU A 78 -10.98 26.85 0.29
N TRP A 79 -9.70 27.04 -0.05
CA TRP A 79 -8.79 27.85 0.75
C TRP A 79 -9.27 29.30 0.90
N GLY A 80 -9.77 29.90 -0.19
CA GLY A 80 -10.36 31.25 -0.16
C GLY A 80 -11.53 31.38 0.80
N LYS A 81 -12.42 30.38 0.84
CA LYS A 81 -13.53 30.32 1.82
C LYS A 81 -13.02 30.19 3.24
N LEU A 82 -12.07 29.29 3.49
CA LEU A 82 -11.48 29.10 4.81
C LEU A 82 -10.81 30.39 5.33
N LYS A 83 -10.15 31.13 4.43
CA LYS A 83 -9.53 32.42 4.75
C LYS A 83 -10.56 33.47 5.20
N GLN A 84 -11.81 33.41 4.73
CA GLN A 84 -12.88 34.30 5.22
C GLN A 84 -13.25 34.00 6.68
N HIS A 85 -13.12 32.73 7.11
CA HIS A 85 -13.38 32.32 8.49
C HIS A 85 -12.22 32.61 9.44
N HIS A 86 -10.99 32.24 9.04
CA HIS A 86 -9.81 32.29 9.92
C HIS A 86 -8.94 33.55 9.75
N GLY A 87 -9.22 34.39 8.74
CA GLY A 87 -8.50 35.63 8.49
C GLY A 87 -6.99 35.43 8.29
N ALA A 88 -6.19 36.26 8.95
CA ALA A 88 -4.73 36.20 8.87
C ALA A 88 -4.12 34.92 9.47
N ALA A 89 -4.83 34.25 10.38
CA ALA A 89 -4.36 33.05 11.07
C ALA A 89 -4.67 31.74 10.31
N VAL A 90 -5.23 31.82 9.09
CA VAL A 90 -5.71 30.66 8.33
C VAL A 90 -4.69 29.53 8.21
N MET A 91 -3.42 29.85 7.95
CA MET A 91 -2.36 28.84 7.85
C MET A 91 -2.15 28.10 9.18
N VAL A 92 -1.98 28.83 10.27
CA VAL A 92 -1.72 28.25 11.59
C VAL A 92 -2.91 27.40 12.06
N GLN A 93 -4.14 27.89 11.87
CA GLN A 93 -5.35 27.16 12.27
C GLN A 93 -5.54 25.89 11.45
N PHE A 94 -5.36 25.97 10.12
CA PHE A 94 -5.48 24.82 9.24
C PHE A 94 -4.45 23.73 9.58
N LEU A 95 -3.19 24.11 9.83
CA LEU A 95 -2.12 23.17 10.16
C LEU A 95 -2.37 22.48 11.51
N LYS A 96 -2.81 23.22 12.53
CA LYS A 96 -3.22 22.65 13.83
C LYS A 96 -4.39 21.69 13.66
N ARG A 97 -5.39 22.07 12.85
CA ARG A 97 -6.55 21.23 12.54
C ARG A 97 -6.12 19.94 11.85
N LEU A 98 -5.23 20.02 10.86
CA LEU A 98 -4.68 18.86 10.17
C LEU A 98 -3.90 17.94 11.12
N ALA A 99 -2.99 18.49 11.92
CA ALA A 99 -2.19 17.73 12.87
C ALA A 99 -3.06 16.96 13.88
N GLY A 100 -4.09 17.61 14.44
CA GLY A 100 -5.04 16.98 15.36
C GLY A 100 -5.94 15.93 14.69
N GLU A 101 -6.31 16.12 13.42
CA GLU A 101 -7.05 15.10 12.67
C GLU A 101 -6.19 13.87 12.36
N ILE A 102 -4.90 14.05 12.08
CA ILE A 102 -3.94 12.94 11.93
C ILE A 102 -3.74 12.21 13.25
N GLU A 103 -3.61 12.93 14.37
CA GLU A 103 -3.50 12.32 15.70
C GLU A 103 -4.74 11.48 16.05
N ARG A 104 -5.93 11.97 15.71
CA ARG A 104 -7.20 11.30 16.02
C ARG A 104 -7.54 10.13 15.10
N ARG A 105 -7.27 10.25 13.79
CA ARG A 105 -7.72 9.30 12.76
C ARG A 105 -6.59 8.51 12.09
N GLY A 106 -5.33 8.92 12.29
CA GLY A 106 -4.18 8.39 11.57
C GLY A 106 -3.99 9.01 10.18
N ALA A 107 -2.75 9.00 9.71
CA ALA A 107 -2.37 9.52 8.41
C ALA A 107 -3.08 8.80 7.25
N LEU A 108 -3.30 7.48 7.36
CA LEU A 108 -3.96 6.68 6.31
C LEU A 108 -5.36 7.20 5.99
N ASP A 109 -6.18 7.41 7.02
CA ASP A 109 -7.55 7.88 6.86
C ASP A 109 -7.58 9.34 6.38
N VAL A 110 -6.74 10.20 6.94
CA VAL A 110 -6.63 11.61 6.52
C VAL A 110 -6.23 11.73 5.05
N LEU A 111 -5.26 10.94 4.59
CA LEU A 111 -4.82 10.94 3.18
C LEU A 111 -5.93 10.44 2.24
N ARG A 112 -6.74 9.45 2.65
CA ARG A 112 -7.85 8.89 1.84
C ARG A 112 -9.10 9.79 1.83
N GLN A 113 -9.52 10.25 3.00
CA GLN A 113 -10.82 10.90 3.20
C GLN A 113 -10.73 12.42 3.23
N GLY A 114 -9.56 12.96 3.52
CA GLY A 114 -9.38 14.39 3.74
C GLY A 114 -9.77 14.84 5.15
N ILE A 115 -9.86 16.15 5.33
CA ILE A 115 -10.35 16.79 6.56
C ILE A 115 -11.49 17.77 6.26
N LYS A 116 -12.21 18.16 7.31
CA LYS A 116 -13.15 19.29 7.29
C LYS A 116 -12.72 20.33 8.32
N ASP A 117 -12.78 21.59 7.91
CA ASP A 117 -12.47 22.76 8.74
C ASP A 117 -13.46 23.89 8.39
N SER A 118 -14.18 24.41 9.37
CA SER A 118 -15.18 25.49 9.21
C SER A 118 -16.10 25.32 7.99
N GLY A 119 -16.64 24.11 7.79
CA GLY A 119 -17.53 23.79 6.66
C GLY A 119 -16.83 23.55 5.31
N CYS A 120 -15.52 23.85 5.20
CA CYS A 120 -14.71 23.58 4.00
C CYS A 120 -14.15 22.15 4.07
N LYS A 121 -14.14 21.44 2.93
CA LYS A 121 -13.59 20.07 2.83
C LYS A 121 -12.31 20.08 2.02
N PHE A 122 -11.24 19.52 2.58
CA PHE A 122 -9.92 19.45 1.93
C PHE A 122 -9.49 18.01 1.72
N ARG A 123 -9.05 17.67 0.50
CA ARG A 123 -8.31 16.45 0.19
C ARG A 123 -6.84 16.66 0.52
N LEU A 124 -6.19 15.62 1.07
CA LEU A 124 -4.76 15.65 1.44
C LEU A 124 -3.89 14.78 0.51
N ALA A 125 -4.50 14.07 -0.43
CA ALA A 125 -3.83 13.40 -1.54
C ALA A 125 -4.81 13.20 -2.70
N TYR A 126 -4.28 13.16 -3.92
CA TYR A 126 -5.04 12.79 -5.11
C TYR A 126 -4.47 11.50 -5.70
N PHE A 127 -5.26 10.44 -5.77
CA PHE A 127 -4.79 9.16 -6.26
C PHE A 127 -5.05 8.99 -7.75
N ARG A 128 -4.34 8.05 -8.40
CA ARG A 128 -4.51 7.74 -9.83
C ARG A 128 -5.99 7.49 -10.14
N PRO A 129 -6.59 8.18 -11.14
CA PRO A 129 -7.97 7.91 -11.51
C PRO A 129 -8.10 6.51 -12.10
N ALA A 130 -9.28 5.90 -11.96
CA ALA A 130 -9.59 4.63 -12.60
C ALA A 130 -9.61 4.76 -14.13
N SER A 131 -10.10 5.90 -14.62
CA SER A 131 -10.20 6.28 -16.03
C SER A 131 -9.26 7.43 -16.39
N GLY A 132 -8.64 7.37 -17.57
CA GLY A 132 -7.76 8.42 -18.09
C GLY A 132 -8.50 9.63 -18.69
N LEU A 133 -9.83 9.59 -18.79
CA LEU A 133 -10.62 10.57 -19.54
C LEU A 133 -10.64 11.98 -18.91
N ASN A 134 -10.45 12.09 -17.60
CA ASN A 134 -10.52 13.38 -16.89
C ASN A 134 -9.12 14.02 -16.73
N GLU A 135 -8.84 15.05 -17.53
CA GLU A 135 -7.59 15.82 -17.50
C GLU A 135 -7.35 16.55 -16.17
N GLU A 136 -8.40 17.12 -15.55
CA GLU A 136 -8.28 17.77 -14.24
C GLU A 136 -7.84 16.77 -13.17
N THR A 137 -8.37 15.55 -13.19
CA THR A 137 -7.98 14.52 -12.21
C THR A 137 -6.53 14.07 -12.42
N ARG A 138 -6.05 14.01 -13.67
CA ARG A 138 -4.63 13.77 -13.98
C ARG A 138 -3.74 14.91 -13.45
N ARG A 139 -4.15 16.17 -13.65
CA ARG A 139 -3.43 17.35 -13.13
C ARG A 139 -3.35 17.32 -11.61
N LEU A 140 -4.45 17.05 -10.92
CA LEU A 140 -4.51 16.97 -9.46
C LEU A 140 -3.65 15.82 -8.91
N HIS A 141 -3.67 14.66 -9.57
CA HIS A 141 -2.78 13.53 -9.24
C HIS A 141 -1.29 13.91 -9.38
N ALA A 142 -0.93 14.60 -10.47
CA ALA A 142 0.45 15.05 -10.70
C ALA A 142 0.92 16.09 -9.66
N ALA A 143 -0.02 16.85 -9.09
CA ALA A 143 0.24 17.91 -8.11
C ALA A 143 0.64 17.40 -6.71
N ASN A 144 0.54 16.09 -6.41
CA ASN A 144 1.04 15.57 -5.14
C ASN A 144 2.55 15.82 -5.00
N LEU A 145 2.94 16.41 -3.87
CA LEU A 145 4.31 16.71 -3.51
C LEU A 145 4.88 15.55 -2.69
N PHE A 146 6.02 15.04 -3.12
CA PHE A 146 6.77 14.02 -2.39
C PHE A 146 8.08 14.62 -1.94
N ALA A 147 8.42 14.42 -0.68
CA ALA A 147 9.65 14.95 -0.11
C ALA A 147 10.41 13.88 0.66
N VAL A 148 11.73 14.00 0.66
CA VAL A 148 12.65 13.22 1.48
C VAL A 148 13.44 14.18 2.37
N VAL A 149 13.51 13.84 3.66
CA VAL A 149 14.31 14.56 4.66
C VAL A 149 15.27 13.55 5.28
N ARG A 150 16.55 13.91 5.33
CA ARG A 150 17.58 13.13 6.03
C ARG A 150 17.85 13.72 7.40
N GLN A 151 18.22 12.89 8.38
CA GLN A 151 18.66 13.34 9.71
C GLN A 151 17.64 14.26 10.40
N ILE A 152 16.37 13.86 10.38
CA ILE A 152 15.29 14.68 10.94
C ILE A 152 15.34 14.65 12.47
N ARG A 153 15.35 15.82 13.10
CA ARG A 153 15.23 15.95 14.57
C ARG A 153 13.74 15.94 14.91
N TYR A 154 13.26 14.82 15.43
CA TYR A 154 11.82 14.56 15.52
C TYR A 154 11.17 15.05 16.82
N SER A 155 11.96 15.39 17.85
CA SER A 155 11.47 15.71 19.19
C SER A 155 11.69 17.18 19.57
N GLU A 156 10.74 17.73 20.33
CA GLU A 156 10.91 19.01 21.04
C GLU A 156 11.68 18.84 22.36
N LYS A 157 11.81 17.60 22.85
CA LYS A 157 12.37 17.28 24.17
C LYS A 157 13.83 16.83 24.11
N ASN A 158 14.27 16.32 22.96
CA ASN A 158 15.62 15.84 22.74
C ASN A 158 16.07 16.14 21.31
N ASP A 159 17.36 15.92 21.06
CA ASP A 159 18.00 16.23 19.79
C ASP A 159 18.32 14.99 18.95
N LYS A 160 17.65 13.85 19.25
CA LYS A 160 17.85 12.63 18.49
C LYS A 160 17.37 12.82 17.06
N SER A 161 18.17 12.37 16.11
CA SER A 161 17.83 12.33 14.69
C SER A 161 17.40 10.94 14.25
N LEU A 162 16.58 10.90 13.21
CA LEU A 162 16.20 9.72 12.46
C LEU A 162 16.75 9.87 11.04
N ASP A 163 17.31 8.78 10.48
CA ASP A 163 18.13 8.86 9.27
C ASP A 163 17.36 9.35 8.04
N LEU A 164 16.14 8.86 7.84
CA LEU A 164 15.33 9.21 6.67
C LEU A 164 13.83 9.28 7.00
N VAL A 165 13.14 10.30 6.49
CA VAL A 165 11.68 10.38 6.45
C VAL A 165 11.19 10.71 5.06
N LEU A 166 10.20 9.93 4.60
CA LEU A 166 9.46 10.19 3.38
C LEU A 166 8.13 10.86 3.71
N LEU A 167 7.79 11.90 2.97
CA LEU A 167 6.58 12.69 3.18
C LEU A 167 5.75 12.78 1.90
N LEU A 168 4.43 12.81 2.08
CA LEU A 168 3.44 13.09 1.04
C LEU A 168 2.66 14.34 1.43
N ASN A 169 2.73 15.38 0.60
CA ASN A 169 2.06 16.67 0.81
C ASN A 169 2.34 17.27 2.20
N GLY A 170 3.59 17.12 2.67
CA GLY A 170 4.05 17.57 3.98
C GLY A 170 3.67 16.67 5.17
N ILE A 171 3.00 15.55 4.95
CA ILE A 171 2.63 14.57 5.98
C ILE A 171 3.67 13.42 5.98
N PRO A 172 4.32 13.10 7.12
CA PRO A 172 5.18 11.93 7.22
C PRO A 172 4.42 10.64 6.91
N ILE A 173 4.98 9.79 6.06
CA ILE A 173 4.37 8.51 5.67
C ILE A 173 5.25 7.32 6.02
N PHE A 174 6.56 7.41 5.83
CA PHE A 174 7.50 6.34 6.13
C PHE A 174 8.74 6.89 6.82
N THR A 175 9.28 6.14 7.77
CA THR A 175 10.59 6.40 8.39
C THR A 175 11.55 5.28 8.01
N ALA A 176 12.85 5.59 7.96
CA ALA A 176 13.87 4.56 7.86
C ALA A 176 15.07 4.84 8.77
N GLU A 177 15.59 3.78 9.39
CA GLU A 177 16.91 3.73 10.01
C GLU A 177 17.82 2.94 9.08
N LEU A 178 18.98 3.51 8.76
CA LEU A 178 19.89 2.99 7.75
C LEU A 178 21.17 2.51 8.45
N LYS A 179 21.65 1.32 8.10
CA LYS A 179 22.89 0.75 8.63
C LYS A 179 23.77 0.25 7.51
N ASN A 180 25.06 0.14 7.78
CA ASN A 180 26.03 -0.32 6.81
C ASN A 180 26.99 -1.34 7.45
N PRO A 181 27.01 -2.60 7.00
CA PRO A 181 27.90 -3.62 7.55
C PRO A 181 29.38 -3.23 7.52
N LEU A 182 29.79 -2.33 6.63
CA LEU A 182 31.16 -1.79 6.59
C LEU A 182 31.54 -0.97 7.83
N THR A 183 30.57 -0.42 8.57
CA THR A 183 30.79 0.25 9.86
C THR A 183 30.59 -0.69 11.06
N GLY A 184 30.41 -1.99 10.80
CA GLY A 184 30.13 -2.99 11.82
C GLY A 184 28.70 -2.94 12.36
N GLN A 185 27.78 -2.29 11.64
CA GLN A 185 26.36 -2.26 11.98
C GLN A 185 25.49 -2.84 10.88
N ASP A 186 24.43 -3.57 11.23
CA ASP A 186 23.52 -4.22 10.28
C ASP A 186 22.04 -3.90 10.57
N VAL A 187 21.13 -4.54 9.82
CA VAL A 187 19.70 -4.34 10.00
C VAL A 187 19.17 -4.66 11.41
N GLU A 188 19.81 -5.57 12.16
CA GLU A 188 19.41 -5.87 13.54
C GLU A 188 19.75 -4.71 14.49
N ASP A 189 20.80 -3.94 14.19
CA ASP A 189 21.11 -2.72 14.91
C ASP A 189 20.07 -1.62 14.65
N ALA A 190 19.59 -1.48 13.42
CA ALA A 190 18.48 -0.59 13.09
C ALA A 190 17.18 -1.00 13.81
N ILE A 191 16.85 -2.29 13.81
CA ILE A 191 15.70 -2.83 14.55
C ILE A 191 15.83 -2.53 16.04
N ARG A 192 17.01 -2.76 16.62
CA ARG A 192 17.27 -2.48 18.03
C ARG A 192 17.13 -0.98 18.33
N GLN A 193 17.65 -0.11 17.48
CA GLN A 193 17.51 1.34 17.63
C GLN A 193 16.04 1.78 17.65
N TYR A 194 15.19 1.24 16.78
CA TYR A 194 13.74 1.47 16.85
C TYR A 194 13.11 0.98 18.17
N LYS A 195 13.55 -0.18 18.67
CA LYS A 195 13.01 -0.77 19.90
C LYS A 195 13.43 -0.04 21.18
N THR A 196 14.62 0.55 21.21
CA THR A 196 15.20 1.12 22.44
C THR A 196 15.21 2.64 22.46
N ASP A 197 15.48 3.28 21.32
CA ASP A 197 15.81 4.70 21.29
C ASP A 197 14.65 5.57 20.79
N ARG A 198 13.70 4.97 20.07
CA ARG A 198 12.52 5.62 19.49
C ARG A 198 11.30 5.38 20.38
N ASP A 199 11.06 6.34 21.28
CA ASP A 199 9.90 6.30 22.18
C ASP A 199 8.59 6.44 21.37
N PRO A 200 7.68 5.44 21.42
CA PRO A 200 6.37 5.52 20.74
C PRO A 200 5.48 6.69 21.19
N ARG A 201 5.79 7.34 22.31
CA ARG A 201 5.09 8.54 22.80
C ARG A 201 5.53 9.82 22.08
N GLU A 202 6.62 9.79 21.33
CA GLU A 202 7.00 10.91 20.46
C GLU A 202 6.00 11.01 19.30
N PRO A 203 5.51 12.21 18.95
CA PRO A 203 4.44 12.37 17.96
C PRO A 203 4.69 11.66 16.63
N LEU A 204 5.94 11.66 16.13
CA LEU A 204 6.31 11.00 14.87
C LEU A 204 6.12 9.48 14.89
N PHE A 205 6.28 8.85 16.06
CA PHE A 205 6.26 7.39 16.26
C PHE A 205 4.94 6.89 16.84
N ALA A 206 4.03 7.80 17.18
CA ALA A 206 2.69 7.44 17.63
C ALA A 206 1.96 6.59 16.58
N TYR A 207 1.13 5.65 17.05
CA TYR A 207 0.36 4.76 16.17
C TYR A 207 -0.42 5.54 15.11
N GLY A 208 -0.29 5.12 13.86
CA GLY A 208 -0.98 5.72 12.72
C GLY A 208 -0.41 7.06 12.26
N ARG A 209 0.62 7.61 12.91
CA ARG A 209 1.29 8.84 12.46
C ARG A 209 2.08 8.62 11.19
N CYS A 210 2.93 7.58 11.19
CA CYS A 210 3.55 7.04 9.99
C CYS A 210 2.86 5.71 9.64
N LEU A 211 2.90 5.34 8.36
CA LEU A 211 2.27 4.13 7.85
C LEU A 211 3.18 2.90 8.00
N ALA A 212 4.50 3.11 8.03
CA ALA A 212 5.49 2.07 8.25
C ALA A 212 6.86 2.67 8.66
N HIS A 213 7.63 1.86 9.38
CA HIS A 213 8.99 2.14 9.82
C HIS A 213 9.92 1.05 9.28
N PHE A 214 10.97 1.43 8.55
CA PHE A 214 11.88 0.53 7.87
C PHE A 214 13.24 0.48 8.55
N ALA A 215 13.73 -0.72 8.83
CA ALA A 215 15.12 -0.97 9.16
C ALA A 215 15.81 -1.51 7.91
N VAL A 216 16.90 -0.88 7.49
CA VAL A 216 17.48 -1.12 6.16
C VAL A 216 19.00 -1.19 6.24
N ASP A 217 19.58 -2.19 5.59
CA ASP A 217 20.99 -2.24 5.25
C ASP A 217 21.17 -2.54 3.73
N PRO A 218 22.39 -2.65 3.20
CA PRO A 218 22.66 -3.00 1.80
C PRO A 218 22.02 -4.31 1.29
N ASP A 219 21.71 -5.24 2.19
CA ASP A 219 21.35 -6.62 1.88
C ASP A 219 19.90 -6.97 2.25
N LEU A 220 19.35 -6.37 3.31
CA LEU A 220 18.07 -6.73 3.91
C LEU A 220 17.21 -5.51 4.28
N VAL A 221 15.89 -5.71 4.19
CA VAL A 221 14.87 -4.75 4.62
C VAL A 221 13.90 -5.43 5.57
N TYR A 222 13.62 -4.74 6.68
CA TYR A 222 12.58 -5.12 7.63
C TYR A 222 11.63 -3.95 7.85
N VAL A 223 10.36 -4.25 8.08
CA VAL A 223 9.30 -3.26 8.22
C VAL A 223 8.41 -3.56 9.42
N THR A 224 7.97 -2.51 10.11
CA THR A 224 6.90 -2.58 11.10
C THR A 224 5.94 -1.41 10.91
N THR A 225 4.69 -1.56 11.33
CA THR A 225 3.66 -0.52 11.23
C THR A 225 3.35 0.13 12.58
N HIS A 226 3.88 -0.41 13.67
CA HIS A 226 3.62 0.09 15.02
C HIS A 226 4.81 -0.19 15.94
N LEU A 227 5.37 0.87 16.50
CA LEU A 227 6.41 0.79 17.52
C LEU A 227 5.77 0.66 18.90
N VAL A 228 6.15 -0.38 19.64
CA VAL A 228 5.74 -0.61 21.04
C VAL A 228 6.95 -0.86 21.94
N GLY A 229 8.06 -0.16 21.64
CA GLY A 229 9.32 -0.31 22.34
C GLY A 229 9.93 -1.71 22.13
N PRO A 230 10.42 -2.40 23.18
CA PRO A 230 11.05 -3.72 23.07
C PRO A 230 10.17 -4.78 22.38
N ASP A 231 8.86 -4.71 22.59
CA ASP A 231 7.87 -5.68 22.05
C ASP A 231 7.57 -5.47 20.56
N THR A 232 8.20 -4.48 19.92
CA THR A 232 7.99 -4.20 18.50
C THR A 232 8.35 -5.41 17.65
N HIS A 233 7.47 -5.80 16.75
CA HIS A 233 7.72 -6.88 15.81
C HIS A 233 8.01 -6.32 14.41
N PHE A 234 9.17 -6.69 13.86
CA PHE A 234 9.57 -6.36 12.50
C PHE A 234 9.37 -7.58 11.59
N LEU A 235 8.79 -7.35 10.42
CA LEU A 235 8.61 -8.37 9.39
C LEU A 235 9.65 -8.18 8.28
N PRO A 236 10.22 -9.27 7.73
CA PRO A 236 11.08 -9.16 6.57
C PRO A 236 10.28 -8.64 5.37
N PHE A 237 10.84 -7.67 4.65
CA PHE A 237 10.27 -7.07 3.45
C PHE A 237 11.13 -7.36 2.22
N ASN A 238 11.64 -8.59 2.11
CA ASN A 238 12.64 -9.00 1.12
C ASN A 238 12.01 -9.74 -0.09
N GLN A 239 12.69 -9.73 -1.23
CA GLN A 239 12.23 -10.32 -2.50
C GLN A 239 12.21 -11.86 -2.51
N GLY A 240 12.94 -12.49 -1.58
CA GLY A 240 13.20 -13.92 -1.58
C GLY A 240 14.42 -14.27 -2.45
N LYS A 241 15.13 -15.33 -2.07
CA LYS A 241 16.35 -15.77 -2.74
C LYS A 241 16.28 -17.27 -3.00
N PHE A 242 16.13 -17.67 -4.26
CA PHE A 242 16.05 -19.08 -4.69
C PHE A 242 15.03 -19.93 -3.90
N GLY A 243 13.86 -19.35 -3.60
CA GLY A 243 12.82 -19.99 -2.79
C GLY A 243 12.99 -19.85 -1.27
N GLY A 244 14.07 -19.20 -0.81
CA GLY A 244 14.35 -18.92 0.60
C GLY A 244 14.26 -17.43 0.96
N ALA A 245 14.71 -17.10 2.17
CA ALA A 245 14.73 -15.74 2.71
C ALA A 245 15.85 -14.85 2.12
N GLY A 246 15.73 -13.54 2.31
CA GLY A 246 16.70 -12.54 1.84
C GLY A 246 16.40 -12.03 0.43
N ASN A 247 17.35 -11.31 -0.16
CA ASN A 247 17.25 -10.74 -1.51
C ASN A 247 18.17 -11.47 -2.50
N PRO A 248 17.83 -11.52 -3.80
CA PRO A 248 18.74 -12.04 -4.81
C PRO A 248 20.02 -11.18 -4.88
N PRO A 249 21.19 -11.77 -5.20
CA PRO A 249 22.41 -11.00 -5.33
C PRO A 249 22.31 -10.03 -6.52
N VAL A 250 22.92 -8.86 -6.39
CA VAL A 250 23.03 -7.92 -7.50
C VAL A 250 23.88 -8.57 -8.62
N PRO A 251 23.40 -8.65 -9.87
CA PRO A 251 24.16 -9.25 -10.96
C PRO A 251 25.52 -8.56 -11.15
N PRO A 252 26.59 -9.29 -11.54
CA PRO A 252 27.92 -8.70 -11.76
C PRO A 252 27.95 -7.61 -12.84
N THR A 253 26.94 -7.59 -13.71
CA THR A 253 26.76 -6.59 -14.78
C THR A 253 26.07 -5.31 -14.30
N ARG A 254 25.60 -5.27 -13.05
CA ARG A 254 24.84 -4.15 -12.47
C ARG A 254 25.55 -3.62 -11.23
N LYS A 255 25.59 -2.30 -11.10
CA LYS A 255 25.93 -1.62 -9.84
C LYS A 255 24.66 -1.39 -9.03
N GLY A 256 24.75 -1.51 -7.71
CA GLY A 256 23.63 -1.23 -6.81
C GLY A 256 23.65 -2.10 -5.57
N TYR A 257 22.54 -2.09 -4.85
CA TYR A 257 22.34 -2.81 -3.60
C TYR A 257 21.21 -3.83 -3.78
N ALA A 258 21.25 -4.93 -3.02
CA ALA A 258 20.18 -5.93 -3.07
C ALA A 258 18.84 -5.34 -2.57
N THR A 259 18.90 -4.27 -1.78
CA THR A 259 17.75 -3.51 -1.27
C THR A 259 17.25 -2.40 -2.19
N ALA A 260 17.82 -2.24 -3.40
CA ALA A 260 17.47 -1.14 -4.31
C ALA A 260 16.00 -1.09 -4.73
N TYR A 261 15.32 -2.24 -4.77
CA TYR A 261 13.86 -2.29 -5.02
C TYR A 261 13.05 -1.45 -4.02
N LEU A 262 13.59 -1.19 -2.83
CA LEU A 262 12.91 -0.37 -1.83
C LEU A 262 12.71 1.06 -2.32
N TRP A 263 13.76 1.72 -2.84
CA TRP A 263 13.65 3.11 -3.31
C TRP A 263 13.35 3.23 -4.81
N GLU A 264 13.74 2.26 -5.61
CA GLU A 264 13.47 2.27 -7.06
C GLU A 264 12.03 1.87 -7.39
N GLU A 265 11.42 0.99 -6.60
CA GLU A 265 10.10 0.43 -6.89
C GLU A 265 9.10 0.72 -5.77
N THR A 266 9.38 0.31 -4.53
CA THR A 266 8.40 0.35 -3.43
C THR A 266 8.07 1.78 -3.03
N TRP A 267 9.09 2.63 -2.86
CA TRP A 267 8.96 4.04 -2.52
C TRP A 267 8.85 4.95 -3.74
N ALA A 268 8.73 4.43 -4.97
CA ALA A 268 8.41 5.27 -6.12
C ALA A 268 7.04 5.94 -5.92
N ARG A 269 6.88 7.21 -6.36
CA ARG A 269 5.66 8.01 -6.12
C ARG A 269 4.35 7.27 -6.40
N ASN A 270 4.25 6.68 -7.57
CA ASN A 270 3.06 5.96 -8.01
C ASN A 270 2.84 4.68 -7.18
N SER A 271 3.92 4.00 -6.78
CA SER A 271 3.84 2.84 -5.88
C SER A 271 3.37 3.26 -4.49
N VAL A 272 3.84 4.37 -3.94
CA VAL A 272 3.40 4.89 -2.64
C VAL A 272 1.92 5.27 -2.65
N LEU A 273 1.44 5.98 -3.69
CA LEU A 273 0.00 6.28 -3.82
C LEU A 273 -0.83 5.01 -3.96
N ASP A 274 -0.35 4.01 -4.70
CA ASP A 274 -1.00 2.70 -4.84
C ASP A 274 -1.00 1.94 -3.50
N LEU A 275 0.09 1.95 -2.74
CA LEU A 275 0.18 1.37 -1.40
C LEU A 275 -0.85 2.00 -0.46
N ILE A 276 -0.85 3.34 -0.36
CA ILE A 276 -1.76 4.10 0.49
C ILE A 276 -3.21 3.87 0.08
N ARG A 277 -3.52 3.78 -1.22
CA ARG A 277 -4.90 3.61 -1.68
C ARG A 277 -5.39 2.16 -1.59
N GLN A 278 -4.57 1.19 -1.95
CA GLN A 278 -5.02 -0.16 -2.29
C GLN A 278 -4.47 -1.27 -1.39
N PHE A 279 -3.33 -1.05 -0.72
CA PHE A 279 -2.66 -2.13 0.00
C PHE A 279 -2.60 -1.96 1.51
N ILE A 280 -2.38 -0.74 1.99
CA ILE A 280 -2.29 -0.50 3.43
C ILE A 280 -3.71 -0.45 4.00
N HIS A 281 -4.04 -1.33 4.94
CA HIS A 281 -5.36 -1.35 5.59
C HIS A 281 -5.21 -1.22 7.08
N GLU A 282 -6.08 -0.41 7.68
CA GLU A 282 -6.29 -0.46 9.12
C GLU A 282 -7.45 -1.41 9.39
N VAL A 283 -7.20 -2.43 10.18
CA VAL A 283 -8.21 -3.40 10.56
C VAL A 283 -8.42 -3.35 12.06
N GLU A 284 -9.60 -3.79 12.49
CA GLU A 284 -9.97 -3.86 13.89
C GLU A 284 -10.03 -5.32 14.29
N GLU A 285 -9.43 -5.65 15.43
CA GLU A 285 -9.50 -6.99 15.98
C GLU A 285 -10.94 -7.31 16.40
N GLU A 286 -11.39 -8.51 16.07
CA GLU A 286 -12.69 -9.06 16.45
C GLU A 286 -12.46 -10.20 17.45
N ASP A 287 -13.31 -10.28 18.48
CA ASP A 287 -13.32 -11.41 19.42
C ASP A 287 -13.87 -12.68 18.76
N GLU A 288 -13.83 -13.82 19.47
CA GLU A 288 -14.35 -15.10 18.96
C GLU A 288 -15.84 -15.06 18.55
N GLY A 289 -16.58 -14.08 19.08
CA GLY A 289 -17.99 -13.81 18.76
C GLY A 289 -18.19 -12.82 17.61
N GLY A 290 -17.11 -12.32 16.99
CA GLY A 290 -17.16 -11.33 15.91
C GLY A 290 -17.41 -9.89 16.39
N ARG A 291 -17.26 -9.62 17.69
CA ARG A 291 -17.40 -8.25 18.23
C ARG A 291 -16.06 -7.55 18.19
N LYS A 292 -16.08 -6.30 17.72
CA LYS A 292 -14.93 -5.41 17.68
C LYS A 292 -14.35 -5.17 19.08
N THR A 293 -13.07 -5.43 19.26
CA THR A 293 -12.36 -5.23 20.53
C THR A 293 -11.90 -3.78 20.74
N GLY A 294 -11.99 -2.95 19.71
CA GLY A 294 -11.44 -1.60 19.68
C GLY A 294 -9.94 -1.53 19.42
N LYS A 295 -9.22 -2.66 19.42
CA LYS A 295 -7.80 -2.70 19.04
C LYS A 295 -7.67 -2.65 17.54
N ARG A 296 -6.91 -1.68 17.03
CA ARG A 296 -6.69 -1.46 15.61
C ARG A 296 -5.24 -1.71 15.26
N PHE A 297 -5.00 -2.24 14.07
CA PHE A 297 -3.66 -2.44 13.56
C PHE A 297 -3.58 -2.14 12.07
N LEU A 298 -2.45 -1.56 11.67
CA LEU A 298 -2.12 -1.32 10.28
C LEU A 298 -1.47 -2.56 9.68
N ILE A 299 -2.06 -3.05 8.61
CA ILE A 299 -1.52 -4.09 7.74
C ILE A 299 -0.75 -3.41 6.61
N PHE A 300 0.54 -3.67 6.54
CA PHE A 300 1.39 -3.37 5.39
C PHE A 300 1.69 -4.68 4.65
N PRO A 301 1.59 -4.72 3.31
CA PRO A 301 1.80 -5.96 2.57
C PRO A 301 3.24 -6.44 2.72
N ARG A 302 3.47 -7.75 2.85
CA ARG A 302 4.79 -8.34 2.67
C ARG A 302 5.17 -8.24 1.18
N TYR A 303 6.46 -8.16 0.88
CA TYR A 303 6.92 -7.91 -0.50
C TYR A 303 6.37 -8.94 -1.49
N GLN A 304 6.38 -10.23 -1.16
CA GLN A 304 5.85 -11.28 -2.03
C GLN A 304 4.34 -11.17 -2.28
N GLN A 305 3.58 -10.62 -1.32
CA GLN A 305 2.13 -10.40 -1.50
C GLN A 305 1.91 -9.22 -2.45
N LEU A 306 2.69 -8.15 -2.28
CA LEU A 306 2.68 -6.97 -3.14
C LEU A 306 3.04 -7.34 -4.58
N ASP A 307 4.15 -8.06 -4.79
CA ASP A 307 4.60 -8.50 -6.11
C ASP A 307 3.56 -9.40 -6.77
N ALA A 308 3.07 -10.44 -6.08
CA ALA A 308 2.10 -11.39 -6.64
C ALA A 308 0.82 -10.69 -7.12
N VAL A 309 0.23 -9.81 -6.30
CA VAL A 309 -0.99 -9.08 -6.67
C VAL A 309 -0.73 -8.17 -7.86
N ARG A 310 0.38 -7.41 -7.85
CA ARG A 310 0.70 -6.50 -8.95
C ARG A 310 0.92 -7.22 -10.27
N ARG A 311 1.61 -8.37 -10.26
CA ARG A 311 1.79 -9.26 -11.44
C ARG A 311 0.48 -9.68 -12.05
N LEU A 312 -0.38 -10.23 -11.22
CA LEU A 312 -1.66 -10.76 -11.66
C LEU A 312 -2.54 -9.65 -12.23
N VAL A 313 -2.58 -8.49 -11.58
CA VAL A 313 -3.38 -7.35 -12.03
C VAL A 313 -2.84 -6.77 -13.35
N THR A 314 -1.52 -6.59 -13.47
CA THR A 314 -0.92 -6.11 -14.73
C THR A 314 -1.17 -7.10 -15.87
N HIS A 315 -0.93 -8.39 -15.63
CA HIS A 315 -1.12 -9.40 -16.66
C HIS A 315 -2.59 -9.50 -17.07
N ALA A 316 -3.53 -9.51 -16.11
CA ALA A 316 -4.95 -9.53 -16.37
C ALA A 316 -5.45 -8.28 -17.11
N ARG A 317 -4.88 -7.10 -16.83
CA ARG A 317 -5.20 -5.86 -17.56
C ARG A 317 -4.85 -5.96 -19.05
N ALA A 318 -3.71 -6.58 -19.36
CA ALA A 318 -3.20 -6.70 -20.72
C ALA A 318 -3.88 -7.84 -21.51
N HIS A 319 -4.22 -8.96 -20.87
CA HIS A 319 -4.67 -10.17 -21.55
C HIS A 319 -6.16 -10.52 -21.34
N GLY A 320 -6.85 -9.85 -20.42
CA GLY A 320 -8.25 -10.12 -20.13
C GLY A 320 -8.51 -11.50 -19.50
N THR A 321 -9.66 -12.09 -19.84
CA THR A 321 -10.11 -13.39 -19.35
C THR A 321 -9.41 -14.57 -20.04
N GLY A 322 -9.66 -15.80 -19.58
CA GLY A 322 -9.12 -17.03 -20.19
C GLY A 322 -7.73 -17.44 -19.71
N GLN A 323 -7.07 -16.60 -18.92
CA GLN A 323 -5.75 -16.87 -18.36
C GLN A 323 -5.82 -17.78 -17.11
N ARG A 324 -4.74 -18.51 -16.84
CA ARG A 324 -4.62 -19.42 -15.68
C ARG A 324 -3.32 -19.15 -14.95
N TYR A 325 -3.40 -19.09 -13.62
CA TYR A 325 -2.26 -18.81 -12.75
C TYR A 325 -2.21 -19.82 -11.61
N LEU A 326 -1.00 -20.16 -11.18
CA LEU A 326 -0.75 -20.94 -9.98
C LEU A 326 0.20 -20.12 -9.08
N ILE A 327 -0.25 -19.79 -7.88
CA ILE A 327 0.55 -19.07 -6.89
C ILE A 327 0.78 -19.99 -5.70
N GLN A 328 2.05 -20.24 -5.36
CA GLN A 328 2.45 -21.12 -4.28
C GLN A 328 2.91 -20.29 -3.08
N HIS A 329 2.09 -20.29 -2.04
CA HIS A 329 2.37 -19.64 -0.76
C HIS A 329 2.78 -20.68 0.27
N SER A 330 3.80 -20.40 1.08
CA SER A 330 4.05 -21.18 2.30
C SER A 330 2.93 -20.96 3.33
N ALA A 331 2.72 -21.93 4.21
CA ALA A 331 1.78 -21.78 5.32
C ALA A 331 2.19 -20.59 6.21
N GLY A 332 1.21 -19.79 6.66
CA GLY A 332 1.47 -18.58 7.46
C GLY A 332 2.07 -17.39 6.68
N SER A 333 2.19 -17.48 5.35
CA SER A 333 2.67 -16.35 4.53
C SER A 333 1.67 -15.21 4.35
N GLY A 334 0.44 -15.37 4.85
CA GLY A 334 -0.64 -14.37 4.71
C GLY A 334 -1.41 -14.48 3.39
N LYS A 335 -1.58 -15.69 2.85
CA LYS A 335 -2.30 -15.95 1.59
C LYS A 335 -3.68 -15.29 1.53
N SER A 336 -4.44 -15.29 2.64
CA SER A 336 -5.77 -14.67 2.70
C SER A 336 -5.74 -13.17 2.39
N PHE A 337 -4.69 -12.44 2.78
CA PHE A 337 -4.50 -11.04 2.40
C PHE A 337 -4.18 -10.88 0.91
N THR A 338 -3.37 -11.77 0.33
CA THR A 338 -3.10 -11.78 -1.12
C THR A 338 -4.40 -11.97 -1.92
N ILE A 339 -5.24 -12.91 -1.52
CA ILE A 339 -6.55 -13.15 -2.13
C ILE A 339 -7.42 -11.90 -2.01
N ALA A 340 -7.40 -11.22 -0.86
CA ALA A 340 -8.22 -10.04 -0.60
C ALA A 340 -7.84 -8.87 -1.49
N TRP A 341 -6.55 -8.53 -1.50
CA TRP A 341 -6.03 -7.49 -2.38
C TRP A 341 -6.30 -7.82 -3.84
N LEU A 342 -6.08 -9.07 -4.26
CA LEU A 342 -6.35 -9.48 -5.64
C LEU A 342 -7.82 -9.32 -5.99
N ALA A 343 -8.75 -9.81 -5.17
CA ALA A 343 -10.18 -9.75 -5.45
C ALA A 343 -10.66 -8.30 -5.61
N HIS A 344 -10.32 -7.41 -4.67
CA HIS A 344 -10.67 -5.98 -4.70
C HIS A 344 -10.03 -5.25 -5.89
N ARG A 345 -8.80 -5.65 -6.28
CA ARG A 345 -8.12 -5.07 -7.44
C ARG A 345 -8.75 -5.50 -8.75
N LEU A 346 -9.10 -6.77 -8.91
CA LEU A 346 -9.74 -7.29 -10.12
C LEU A 346 -11.17 -6.73 -10.28
N ALA A 347 -11.89 -6.56 -9.17
CA ALA A 347 -13.22 -5.96 -9.11
C ALA A 347 -13.30 -4.56 -9.74
N THR A 348 -12.23 -3.77 -9.62
CA THR A 348 -12.13 -2.39 -10.12
C THR A 348 -11.20 -2.26 -11.35
N LEU A 349 -10.77 -3.39 -11.92
CA LEU A 349 -9.80 -3.40 -13.01
C LEU A 349 -10.44 -3.00 -14.34
N HIS A 350 -9.83 -2.02 -15.00
CA HIS A 350 -10.20 -1.57 -16.34
C HIS A 350 -9.03 -1.76 -17.32
N ASP A 351 -9.34 -2.11 -18.56
CA ASP A 351 -8.39 -2.26 -19.66
C ASP A 351 -7.92 -0.90 -20.20
N ALA A 352 -7.11 -0.90 -21.27
CA ALA A 352 -6.64 0.34 -21.91
C ALA A 352 -7.77 1.17 -22.55
N GLY A 353 -8.90 0.54 -22.87
CA GLY A 353 -10.10 1.18 -23.39
C GLY A 353 -11.10 1.60 -22.31
N ASP A 354 -10.68 1.61 -21.03
CA ASP A 354 -11.51 1.96 -19.88
C ASP A 354 -12.75 1.06 -19.69
N ARG A 355 -12.67 -0.20 -20.16
CA ARG A 355 -13.72 -1.19 -19.96
C ARG A 355 -13.37 -2.10 -18.80
N ARG A 356 -14.35 -2.44 -17.96
CA ARG A 356 -14.15 -3.45 -16.90
C ARG A 356 -13.63 -4.74 -17.50
N VAL A 357 -12.56 -5.28 -16.91
CA VAL A 357 -11.95 -6.54 -17.35
C VAL A 357 -12.79 -7.73 -16.90
N PHE A 358 -13.35 -7.65 -15.69
CA PHE A 358 -14.20 -8.69 -15.09
C PHE A 358 -15.51 -8.06 -14.62
N ASP A 359 -16.61 -8.79 -14.85
CA ASP A 359 -17.95 -8.42 -14.42
C ASP A 359 -18.15 -8.83 -12.95
N SER A 360 -17.68 -10.02 -12.56
CA SER A 360 -17.72 -10.55 -11.19
C SER A 360 -16.45 -11.33 -10.83
N ILE A 361 -16.08 -11.26 -9.55
CA ILE A 361 -14.96 -11.99 -8.95
C ILE A 361 -15.51 -13.06 -8.01
N VAL A 362 -15.17 -14.33 -8.25
CA VAL A 362 -15.62 -15.47 -7.45
C VAL A 362 -14.44 -16.01 -6.65
N VAL A 363 -14.50 -15.90 -5.33
CA VAL A 363 -13.53 -16.46 -4.41
C VAL A 363 -14.08 -17.77 -3.85
N ILE A 364 -13.37 -18.86 -4.10
CA ILE A 364 -13.75 -20.22 -3.71
C ILE A 364 -12.82 -20.70 -2.60
N THR A 365 -13.39 -21.22 -1.52
CA THR A 365 -12.64 -21.99 -0.51
C THR A 365 -13.25 -23.37 -0.31
N ASP A 366 -12.44 -24.32 0.14
CA ASP A 366 -12.82 -25.73 0.28
C ASP A 366 -13.58 -26.04 1.59
N ARG A 367 -13.51 -25.17 2.61
CA ARG A 367 -14.12 -25.46 3.91
C ARG A 367 -15.63 -25.16 3.90
N ARG A 368 -16.45 -26.17 4.25
CA ARG A 368 -17.91 -26.03 4.49
C ARG A 368 -18.23 -24.94 5.52
N VAL A 369 -17.38 -24.84 6.55
CA VAL A 369 -17.30 -23.64 7.38
C VAL A 369 -16.37 -22.68 6.62
N LEU A 370 -17.00 -21.86 5.78
CA LEU A 370 -16.34 -20.81 5.00
C LEU A 370 -15.33 -20.10 5.91
N ASP A 371 -14.09 -19.92 5.43
CA ASP A 371 -13.02 -19.39 6.28
C ASP A 371 -13.42 -18.00 6.79
N ARG A 372 -13.88 -17.92 8.05
CA ARG A 372 -14.29 -16.67 8.70
C ARG A 372 -13.15 -15.66 8.62
N GLN A 373 -11.90 -16.12 8.69
CA GLN A 373 -10.74 -15.26 8.56
C GLN A 373 -10.66 -14.64 7.15
N LEU A 374 -10.85 -15.43 6.09
CA LEU A 374 -10.88 -14.91 4.72
C LEU A 374 -12.05 -13.94 4.50
N GLN A 375 -13.24 -14.27 4.96
CA GLN A 375 -14.41 -13.39 4.84
C GLN A 375 -14.22 -12.08 5.60
N THR A 376 -13.78 -12.15 6.86
CA THR A 376 -13.52 -10.97 7.67
C THR A 376 -12.42 -10.14 7.02
N THR A 377 -11.38 -10.76 6.47
CA THR A 377 -10.35 -10.05 5.70
C THR A 377 -10.95 -9.36 4.45
N MET A 378 -11.80 -10.02 3.67
CA MET A 378 -12.46 -9.40 2.50
C MET A 378 -13.27 -8.18 2.91
N ARG A 379 -14.07 -8.31 3.97
CA ARG A 379 -14.94 -7.24 4.50
C ARG A 379 -14.14 -6.09 5.09
N GLN A 380 -13.08 -6.37 5.83
CA GLN A 380 -12.22 -5.34 6.43
C GLN A 380 -11.44 -4.53 5.36
N PHE A 381 -11.25 -5.11 4.18
CA PHE A 381 -10.56 -4.45 3.06
C PHE A 381 -11.55 -3.65 2.18
N GLU A 382 -12.85 -3.81 2.43
CA GLU A 382 -13.92 -3.13 1.71
C GLU A 382 -13.92 -1.63 2.03
N GLN A 383 -13.67 -0.80 1.01
CA GLN A 383 -13.75 0.66 1.14
C GLN A 383 -15.18 1.19 0.91
N THR A 384 -16.02 0.42 0.21
CA THR A 384 -17.41 0.76 -0.13
C THR A 384 -18.29 -0.41 0.26
N LEU A 385 -19.18 -0.22 1.24
CA LEU A 385 -20.03 -1.28 1.77
C LEU A 385 -20.91 -1.92 0.69
N GLY A 386 -20.97 -3.25 0.66
CA GLY A 386 -21.89 -4.04 -0.18
C GLY A 386 -21.32 -4.56 -1.50
N VAL A 387 -20.01 -4.38 -1.73
CA VAL A 387 -19.23 -4.94 -2.85
C VAL A 387 -18.95 -6.43 -2.63
N VAL A 388 -18.78 -6.86 -1.38
CA VAL A 388 -18.51 -8.25 -1.00
C VAL A 388 -19.78 -8.96 -0.53
N GLU A 389 -20.13 -10.06 -1.18
CA GLU A 389 -21.24 -10.94 -0.81
C GLU A 389 -20.71 -12.30 -0.32
N ASN A 390 -21.05 -12.69 0.91
CA ASN A 390 -20.63 -13.97 1.49
C ASN A 390 -21.78 -14.96 1.44
N ILE A 391 -21.59 -16.09 0.75
CA ILE A 391 -22.62 -17.11 0.61
C ILE A 391 -22.42 -18.18 1.69
N ASP A 392 -23.06 -17.99 2.85
CA ASP A 392 -22.97 -18.93 3.97
C ASP A 392 -24.01 -20.07 3.87
N THR A 393 -25.28 -19.74 3.64
CA THR A 393 -26.40 -20.66 3.90
C THR A 393 -26.85 -21.50 2.69
N THR A 394 -27.34 -20.88 1.62
CA THR A 394 -28.00 -21.63 0.53
C THR A 394 -27.37 -21.39 -0.84
N SER A 395 -27.41 -22.41 -1.69
CA SER A 395 -27.01 -22.30 -3.10
C SER A 395 -27.89 -21.31 -3.87
N ARG A 396 -29.12 -21.06 -3.41
CA ARG A 396 -30.01 -20.03 -3.96
C ARG A 396 -29.43 -18.62 -3.83
N HIS A 397 -28.82 -18.29 -2.69
CA HIS A 397 -28.15 -16.99 -2.51
C HIS A 397 -26.96 -16.83 -3.47
N LEU A 398 -26.24 -17.91 -3.79
CA LEU A 398 -25.16 -17.87 -4.79
C LEU A 398 -25.71 -17.53 -6.18
N LYS A 399 -26.84 -18.14 -6.56
CA LYS A 399 -27.54 -17.82 -7.82
C LYS A 399 -27.95 -16.34 -7.85
N GLU A 400 -28.62 -15.85 -6.82
CA GLU A 400 -29.07 -14.45 -6.72
C GLU A 400 -27.90 -13.46 -6.76
N ALA A 401 -26.76 -13.77 -6.12
CA ALA A 401 -25.56 -12.94 -6.16
C ALA A 401 -24.93 -12.86 -7.56
N LEU A 402 -24.93 -13.97 -8.30
CA LEU A 402 -24.45 -14.02 -9.69
C LEU A 402 -25.40 -13.27 -10.64
N GLU A 403 -26.71 -13.49 -10.51
CA GLU A 403 -27.74 -12.83 -11.34
C GLU A 403 -27.85 -11.32 -11.07
N SER A 404 -27.58 -10.88 -9.83
CA SER A 404 -27.57 -9.45 -9.46
C SER A 404 -26.27 -8.73 -9.81
N GLY A 405 -25.26 -9.43 -10.36
CA GLY A 405 -23.99 -8.82 -10.77
C GLY A 405 -23.16 -8.31 -9.58
N LYS A 406 -23.21 -8.98 -8.42
CA LYS A 406 -22.34 -8.66 -7.28
C LYS A 406 -20.88 -8.74 -7.73
N THR A 407 -20.08 -7.78 -7.25
CA THR A 407 -18.73 -7.60 -7.76
C THR A 407 -17.74 -8.60 -7.17
N ILE A 408 -17.87 -8.95 -5.88
CA ILE A 408 -17.06 -9.99 -5.22
C ILE A 408 -17.97 -10.97 -4.50
N ILE A 409 -17.86 -12.25 -4.82
CA ILE A 409 -18.68 -13.34 -4.27
C ILE A 409 -17.76 -14.35 -3.61
N VAL A 410 -17.94 -14.60 -2.31
CA VAL A 410 -17.16 -15.59 -1.55
C VAL A 410 -18.05 -16.81 -1.29
N THR A 411 -17.63 -17.98 -1.76
CA THR A 411 -18.45 -19.20 -1.72
C THR A 411 -17.59 -20.48 -1.60
N THR A 412 -18.25 -21.63 -1.53
CA THR A 412 -17.59 -22.94 -1.55
C THR A 412 -17.89 -23.68 -2.86
N LEU A 413 -16.97 -24.55 -3.28
CA LEU A 413 -17.08 -25.24 -4.58
C LEU A 413 -18.29 -26.18 -4.64
N GLN A 414 -18.71 -26.74 -3.50
CA GLN A 414 -19.79 -27.72 -3.43
C GLN A 414 -21.18 -27.13 -3.72
N LYS A 415 -21.33 -25.80 -3.78
CA LYS A 415 -22.61 -25.14 -4.08
C LYS A 415 -22.93 -25.07 -5.59
N PHE A 416 -21.91 -25.17 -6.45
CA PHE A 416 -22.06 -25.04 -7.91
C PHE A 416 -22.90 -26.15 -8.56
N PRO A 417 -22.75 -27.45 -8.20
CA PRO A 417 -23.59 -28.51 -8.77
C PRO A 417 -25.10 -28.30 -8.56
N VAL A 418 -25.48 -27.65 -7.44
CA VAL A 418 -26.88 -27.40 -7.10
C VAL A 418 -27.49 -26.33 -8.02
N ILE A 419 -26.75 -25.25 -8.28
CA ILE A 419 -27.24 -24.15 -9.12
C ILE A 419 -27.09 -24.41 -10.62
N ALA A 420 -26.23 -25.34 -11.03
CA ALA A 420 -25.96 -25.60 -12.45
C ALA A 420 -27.20 -25.94 -13.29
N LYS A 421 -28.24 -26.51 -12.66
CA LYS A 421 -29.51 -26.85 -13.33
C LYS A 421 -30.55 -25.73 -13.28
N GLU A 422 -30.36 -24.73 -12.42
CA GLU A 422 -31.36 -23.71 -12.10
C GLU A 422 -30.93 -22.30 -12.48
N ILE A 423 -29.65 -22.08 -12.80
CA ILE A 423 -29.10 -20.76 -13.11
C ILE A 423 -29.62 -20.26 -14.47
N GLY A 424 -30.08 -19.02 -14.51
CA GLY A 424 -30.52 -18.36 -15.74
C GLY A 424 -29.35 -17.73 -16.52
N GLU A 425 -29.67 -16.87 -17.49
CA GLU A 425 -28.66 -16.04 -18.16
C GLU A 425 -27.99 -15.09 -17.17
N LEU A 426 -26.65 -15.11 -17.13
CA LEU A 426 -25.88 -14.23 -16.28
C LEU A 426 -25.73 -12.84 -16.92
N PRO A 427 -25.74 -11.76 -16.10
CA PRO A 427 -25.63 -10.38 -16.60
C PRO A 427 -24.26 -10.06 -17.21
N GLY A 428 -23.27 -10.94 -17.04
CA GLY A 428 -21.92 -10.81 -17.56
C GLY A 428 -21.32 -12.17 -17.87
N GLN A 429 -20.25 -12.17 -18.67
CA GLN A 429 -19.57 -13.38 -19.16
C GLN A 429 -18.10 -13.43 -18.75
N ARG A 430 -17.58 -12.37 -18.11
CA ARG A 430 -16.16 -12.26 -17.76
C ARG A 430 -15.96 -12.40 -16.27
N PHE A 431 -15.57 -13.60 -15.85
CA PHE A 431 -15.35 -13.92 -14.44
C PHE A 431 -13.86 -14.06 -14.12
N ALA A 432 -13.46 -13.64 -12.92
CA ALA A 432 -12.21 -14.08 -12.31
C ALA A 432 -12.54 -15.07 -11.19
N VAL A 433 -11.94 -16.27 -11.24
CA VAL A 433 -12.12 -17.29 -10.19
C VAL A 433 -10.83 -17.44 -9.42
N ILE A 434 -10.87 -17.14 -8.12
CA ILE A 434 -9.74 -17.28 -7.19
C ILE A 434 -10.05 -18.47 -6.29
N VAL A 435 -9.23 -19.52 -6.38
CA VAL A 435 -9.42 -20.74 -5.60
C VAL A 435 -8.38 -20.81 -4.50
N ASP A 436 -8.85 -20.84 -3.25
CA ASP A 436 -8.04 -21.17 -2.10
C ASP A 436 -7.87 -22.70 -1.99
N GLU A 437 -6.64 -23.17 -1.84
CA GLU A 437 -6.27 -24.60 -1.79
C GLU A 437 -6.67 -25.42 -3.05
N ALA A 438 -6.05 -25.10 -4.18
CA ALA A 438 -6.32 -25.74 -5.48
C ALA A 438 -6.19 -27.29 -5.51
N HIS A 439 -5.54 -27.89 -4.51
CA HIS A 439 -5.36 -29.34 -4.39
C HIS A 439 -6.60 -30.06 -3.85
N SER A 440 -7.35 -29.47 -2.92
CA SER A 440 -8.50 -30.13 -2.28
C SER A 440 -9.81 -29.90 -3.05
N SER A 441 -9.85 -28.92 -3.96
CA SER A 441 -10.95 -28.65 -4.88
C SER A 441 -11.14 -29.67 -6.03
N GLN A 442 -10.44 -30.80 -6.03
CA GLN A 442 -10.36 -31.78 -7.14
C GLN A 442 -11.55 -32.76 -7.24
N SER A 443 -12.76 -32.39 -6.81
CA SER A 443 -13.95 -33.13 -7.28
C SER A 443 -14.25 -32.69 -8.72
N GLY A 444 -13.95 -33.56 -9.68
CA GLY A 444 -14.09 -33.25 -11.12
C GLY A 444 -15.50 -32.80 -11.50
N GLU A 445 -16.53 -33.23 -10.77
CA GLU A 445 -17.93 -32.83 -10.97
C GLU A 445 -18.21 -31.37 -10.58
N SER A 446 -17.72 -30.92 -9.42
CA SER A 446 -17.94 -29.54 -8.98
C SER A 446 -17.20 -28.53 -9.84
N THR A 447 -16.00 -28.89 -10.32
CA THR A 447 -15.24 -28.05 -11.28
C THR A 447 -15.92 -28.00 -12.65
N LYS A 448 -16.51 -29.12 -13.12
CA LYS A 448 -17.31 -29.14 -14.35
C LYS A 448 -18.56 -28.27 -14.20
N SER A 449 -19.26 -28.38 -13.07
CA SER A 449 -20.45 -27.58 -12.78
C SER A 449 -20.13 -26.09 -12.71
N LEU A 450 -19.03 -25.71 -12.04
CA LEU A 450 -18.53 -24.33 -12.02
C LEU A 450 -18.29 -23.80 -13.44
N LYS A 451 -17.58 -24.56 -14.28
CA LYS A 451 -17.34 -24.16 -15.67
C LYS A 451 -18.62 -24.05 -16.47
N SER A 452 -19.59 -24.94 -16.25
CA SER A 452 -20.89 -24.88 -16.91
C SER A 452 -21.73 -23.67 -16.48
N VAL A 453 -21.63 -23.27 -15.21
CA VAL A 453 -22.36 -22.11 -14.66
C VAL A 453 -21.77 -20.79 -15.17
N LEU A 454 -20.45 -20.72 -15.33
CA LEU A 454 -19.73 -19.50 -15.74
C LEU A 454 -19.32 -19.52 -17.23
N ALA A 455 -19.92 -20.40 -18.03
CA ALA A 455 -19.58 -20.63 -19.44
C ALA A 455 -19.98 -19.47 -20.35
#